data_AF-A0A954W6P2-F1
#
_entry.id   AF-A0A954W6P2-F1
#
_cell.length_a   1.000
_cell.length_b   1.000
_cell.length_c   1.000
_cell.angle_alpha   90.00
_cell.angle_beta   90.00
_cell.angle_gamma   90.00
#
_symmetry.space_group_name_H-M   'P 1'
#
loop_
_entity.id
_entity.type
_entity.pdbx_description
1 polymer ?
#
loop_
_entity_poly.entity_id
_entity_poly.type
_entity_poly.pdbx_seq_one_letter_code
_entity_poly.pdbx_strand_id
1 'polypeptide(L)'
;LGAILTGVFATRACWNIDGSNPLGLIEGRTSVFVGQIVATGITWVYAAVVTFILLKILDATMGLRVRQDVEIQGLDIKEHGEEGYIFF
;
A
#
# COMPACT_ATOMS: atom_id res chain seq x y z
N LEU A 1 -3.91 4.24 8.43
CA LEU A 1 -4.86 5.01 9.27
C LEU A 1 -5.96 4.13 9.84
N GLY A 2 -6.82 3.52 9.01
CA GLY A 2 -7.93 2.66 9.48
C GLY A 2 -7.51 1.58 10.49
N ALA A 3 -6.47 0.79 10.17
CA ALA A 3 -5.96 -0.27 11.05
C ALA A 3 -5.55 0.22 12.46
N ILE A 4 -4.93 1.41 12.54
CA ILE A 4 -4.51 2.01 13.81
C ILE A 4 -5.74 2.47 14.62
N LEU A 5 -6.72 3.08 13.93
CA LEU A 5 -7.97 3.51 14.57
C LEU A 5 -8.79 2.32 15.07
N THR A 6 -8.74 1.17 14.39
CA THR A 6 -9.33 -0.08 14.89
C THR A 6 -8.72 -0.49 16.23
N GLY A 7 -7.41 -0.31 16.43
CA GLY A 7 -6.75 -0.57 17.72
C GLY A 7 -7.21 0.36 18.85
N VAL A 8 -7.61 1.58 18.53
CA VAL A 8 -8.08 2.58 19.51
C VAL A 8 -9.55 2.36 19.84
N PHE A 9 -10.41 2.25 18.82
CA PHE A 9 -11.86 2.25 18.95
C PHE A 9 -12.50 0.87 19.09
N ALA A 10 -11.73 -0.23 19.04
CA ALA A 10 -12.28 -1.56 19.26
C ALA A 10 -12.97 -1.64 20.64
N THR A 11 -14.25 -2.00 20.64
CA THR A 11 -15.07 -2.10 21.86
C THR A 11 -15.90 -3.37 21.85
N ARG A 12 -16.03 -3.99 23.03
CA ARG A 12 -16.90 -5.14 23.28
C ARG A 12 -18.38 -4.86 23.02
N ALA A 13 -18.80 -3.59 23.09
CA ALA A 13 -20.18 -3.17 22.87
C ALA A 13 -20.59 -3.36 21.39
N CYS A 14 -19.63 -3.27 20.47
CA CYS A 14 -19.85 -3.54 19.06
C CYS A 14 -19.67 -5.03 18.76
N TRP A 15 -18.64 -5.67 19.32
CA TRP A 15 -18.39 -7.10 19.13
C TRP A 15 -17.58 -7.70 20.28
N ASN A 16 -18.14 -8.70 20.98
CA ASN A 16 -17.48 -9.37 22.10
C ASN A 16 -16.71 -10.62 21.64
N ILE A 17 -15.49 -10.43 21.14
CA ILE A 17 -14.64 -11.51 20.61
C ILE A 17 -13.89 -12.27 21.71
N ASP A 18 -13.61 -11.63 22.85
CA ASP A 18 -12.71 -12.16 23.89
C ASP A 18 -13.43 -12.38 25.22
N GLY A 19 -14.65 -12.93 25.15
CA GLY A 19 -15.35 -13.49 26.32
C GLY A 19 -15.47 -12.53 27.51
N SER A 20 -15.83 -11.26 27.27
CA SER A 20 -15.98 -10.19 28.27
C SER A 20 -14.68 -9.50 28.73
N ASN A 21 -13.56 -9.67 28.04
CA ASN A 21 -12.35 -8.89 28.29
C ASN A 21 -12.35 -7.57 27.49
N PRO A 22 -11.70 -6.50 27.99
CA PRO A 22 -11.65 -5.23 27.27
C PRO A 22 -10.91 -5.45 25.95
N LEU A 23 -11.28 -4.79 24.85
CA LEU A 23 -10.65 -5.04 23.54
C LEU A 23 -9.66 -3.96 23.14
N GLY A 24 -10.15 -2.74 22.90
CA GLY A 24 -9.35 -1.63 22.42
C GLY A 24 -8.87 -0.70 23.52
N LEU A 25 -8.12 0.31 23.09
CA LEU A 25 -7.48 1.28 23.98
C LEU A 25 -8.51 2.06 24.83
N ILE A 26 -9.68 2.34 24.26
CA ILE A 26 -10.79 3.02 24.95
C ILE A 26 -11.36 2.18 26.11
N GLU A 27 -11.28 0.85 26.04
CA GLU A 27 -11.71 -0.04 27.12
C GLU A 27 -10.59 -0.37 28.12
N GLY A 28 -9.40 0.22 27.93
CA GLY A 28 -8.24 0.03 28.80
C GLY A 28 -7.31 -1.11 28.41
N ARG A 29 -7.50 -1.76 27.25
CA ARG A 29 -6.58 -2.82 26.77
C ARG A 29 -5.72 -2.35 25.61
N THR A 30 -4.42 -2.56 25.74
CA THR A 30 -3.40 -2.12 24.78
C THR A 30 -2.99 -3.20 23.78
N SER A 31 -3.34 -4.47 23.99
CA SER A 31 -2.86 -5.57 23.16
C SER A 31 -3.31 -5.48 21.70
N VAL A 32 -4.55 -5.04 21.44
CA VAL A 32 -5.07 -4.86 20.07
C VAL A 32 -4.38 -3.69 19.38
N PHE A 33 -4.14 -2.59 20.09
CA PHE A 33 -3.44 -1.43 19.55
C PHE A 33 -1.99 -1.76 19.14
N VAL A 34 -1.23 -2.42 20.02
CA VAL A 34 0.14 -2.86 19.71
C VAL A 34 0.14 -3.87 18.55
N GLY A 35 -0.80 -4.82 18.55
CA GLY A 35 -0.97 -5.78 17.45
C GLY A 35 -1.20 -5.09 16.10
N GLN A 36 -2.06 -4.06 16.06
CA GLN A 36 -2.35 -3.31 14.83
C GLN A 36 -1.14 -2.49 14.33
N ILE A 37 -0.33 -1.93 15.23
CA ILE A 37 0.91 -1.23 14.86
C ILE A 37 1.88 -2.22 14.21
N VAL A 38 2.13 -3.35 14.85
CA VAL A 38 3.06 -4.37 14.34
C VAL A 38 2.56 -4.94 13.01
N ALA A 39 1.27 -5.28 12.91
CA ALA A 39 0.67 -5.78 11.68
C ALA A 39 0.77 -4.77 10.52
N THR A 40 0.52 -3.49 10.80
CA THR A 40 0.66 -2.42 9.80
C THR A 40 2.11 -2.28 9.35
N GLY A 41 3.06 -2.29 10.29
CA GLY A 41 4.49 -2.21 9.99
C GLY A 41 4.98 -3.38 9.12
N ILE A 42 4.61 -4.62 9.49
CA ILE A 42 4.94 -5.82 8.71
C ILE A 42 4.35 -5.74 7.31
N THR A 43 3.09 -5.36 7.18
CA THR A 43 2.42 -5.24 5.87
C THR A 43 3.12 -4.22 4.98
N TRP A 44 3.54 -3.07 5.54
CA TRP A 44 4.30 -2.07 4.81
C TRP A 44 5.66 -2.58 4.33
N VAL A 45 6.42 -3.23 5.21
CA VAL A 45 7.72 -3.81 4.86
C VAL A 45 7.56 -4.87 3.78
N TYR A 46 6.59 -5.76 3.94
CA TYR A 46 6.30 -6.81 2.96
C TYR A 46 5.93 -6.21 1.60
N ALA A 47 4.99 -5.26 1.56
CA ALA A 47 4.58 -4.61 0.32
C ALA A 47 5.75 -3.91 -0.37
N ALA A 48 6.58 -3.18 0.37
CA ALA A 48 7.74 -2.49 -0.17
C ALA A 48 8.79 -3.47 -0.72
N VAL A 49 9.16 -4.50 0.06
CA VAL A 49 10.20 -5.47 -0.33
C VAL A 49 9.76 -6.32 -1.51
N VAL A 50 8.55 -6.88 -1.47
CA VAL A 50 8.03 -7.72 -2.55
C VAL A 50 7.88 -6.90 -3.84
N THR A 51 7.34 -5.69 -3.75
CA THR A 51 7.23 -4.81 -4.91
C THR A 51 8.61 -4.47 -5.46
N PHE A 52 9.58 -4.11 -4.61
CA PHE A 52 10.94 -3.81 -5.06
C PHE A 52 11.59 -5.00 -5.79
N ILE A 53 11.47 -6.22 -5.24
CA ILE A 53 12.00 -7.43 -5.86
C ILE A 53 11.31 -7.66 -7.22
N LEU A 54 9.99 -7.54 -7.28
CA LEU A 54 9.24 -7.74 -8.51
C LEU A 54 9.64 -6.73 -9.60
N LEU A 55 9.72 -5.45 -9.25
CA LEU A 55 10.16 -4.39 -10.16
C LEU A 55 11.59 -4.64 -10.67
N LYS A 56 12.50 -5.09 -9.79
CA LYS A 56 13.89 -5.41 -10.15
C LYS A 56 13.96 -6.59 -11.13
N ILE A 57 13.13 -7.61 -10.93
CA ILE A 57 13.04 -8.75 -11.85
C ILE A 57 12.51 -8.29 -13.20
N LEU A 58 11.41 -7.54 -13.24
CA LEU A 58 10.80 -7.04 -14.48
C LEU A 58 11.74 -6.12 -15.26
N ASP A 59 12.49 -5.27 -14.57
CA ASP A 59 13.50 -4.40 -15.16
C ASP A 59 14.62 -5.20 -15.84
N ALA A 60 15.00 -6.35 -15.25
CA ALA A 60 16.02 -7.22 -15.81
C ALA A 60 15.53 -8.08 -17.00
N THR A 61 14.25 -8.50 -17.03
CA THR A 61 13.72 -9.34 -18.10
C THR A 61 13.19 -8.57 -19.30
N MET A 62 12.40 -7.52 -19.07
CA MET A 62 11.66 -6.84 -20.15
C MET A 62 11.94 -5.33 -20.22
N GLY A 63 12.52 -4.75 -19.16
CA GLY A 63 12.71 -3.31 -19.02
C GLY A 63 11.40 -2.62 -18.67
N LEU A 64 11.27 -2.16 -17.42
CA LEU A 64 9.98 -1.65 -16.91
C LEU A 64 9.73 -0.17 -17.29
N ARG A 65 10.79 0.60 -17.48
CA ARG A 65 10.72 2.02 -17.85
C ARG A 65 11.26 2.22 -19.25
N VAL A 66 10.51 2.95 -20.06
CA VAL A 66 10.93 3.34 -21.41
C VAL A 66 12.18 4.20 -21.31
N ARG A 67 13.10 4.07 -22.27
CA ARG A 67 14.31 4.90 -22.30
C ARG A 67 13.93 6.39 -22.28
N GLN A 68 14.69 7.17 -21.53
CA GLN A 68 14.45 8.60 -21.30
C GLN A 68 14.30 9.40 -22.62
N ASP A 69 15.02 8.99 -23.67
CA ASP A 69 14.92 9.58 -25.01
C ASP A 69 13.51 9.43 -25.63
N VAL A 70 12.84 8.30 -25.38
CA VAL A 70 11.49 7.98 -25.87
C VAL A 70 10.43 8.67 -25.00
N GLU A 71 10.66 8.76 -23.69
CA GLU A 71 9.80 9.48 -22.74
C GLU A 71 9.70 10.99 -23.09
N ILE A 72 10.79 11.59 -23.58
CA ILE A 72 10.85 13.00 -24.02
C ILE A 72 10.16 13.21 -25.39
N GLN A 73 10.23 12.22 -26.29
CA GLN A 73 9.60 12.30 -27.61
C GLN A 73 8.07 12.20 -27.55
N GLY A 74 7.51 11.78 -26.42
CA GLY A 74 6.08 11.56 -26.23
C GLY A 74 5.73 10.08 -26.37
N LEU A 75 5.23 9.49 -25.28
CA LEU A 75 4.83 8.08 -25.23
C LEU A 75 3.67 7.79 -26.19
N ASP A 76 2.76 8.75 -26.36
CA ASP A 76 1.62 8.62 -27.28
C ASP A 76 2.08 8.43 -28.74
N ILE A 77 3.13 9.11 -29.18
CA ILE A 77 3.65 9.00 -30.55
C ILE A 77 4.25 7.62 -30.81
N LYS A 78 4.89 7.01 -29.80
CA LYS A 78 5.67 5.78 -29.92
C LYS A 78 4.89 4.51 -29.60
N GLU A 79 3.99 4.55 -28.62
CA GLU A 79 3.20 3.41 -28.17
C GLU A 79 1.77 3.42 -28.73
N HIS A 80 1.22 4.58 -29.08
CA HIS A 80 -0.18 4.72 -29.54
C HIS A 80 -0.33 5.33 -30.94
N GLY A 81 0.75 5.87 -31.53
CA GLY A 81 0.74 6.43 -32.88
C GLY A 81 -0.10 7.71 -33.03
N GLU A 82 -0.46 8.35 -31.92
CA GLU A 82 -1.29 9.55 -31.87
C GLU A 82 -0.51 10.71 -31.22
N GLU A 83 -0.64 11.93 -31.74
CA GLU A 83 -0.16 13.13 -31.06
C GLU A 83 -1.30 13.71 -30.21
N GLY A 84 -1.18 13.65 -28.89
CA GLY A 84 -2.18 14.20 -27.95
C GLY A 84 -2.38 15.72 -28.06
N TYR A 85 -1.49 16.44 -28.74
CA TYR A 85 -1.64 17.86 -29.06
C TYR A 85 -1.23 18.16 -30.50
N ILE A 86 -2.23 18.22 -31.39
CA ILE A 86 -2.15 18.94 -32.66
C ILE A 86 -2.22 20.45 -32.37
N PHE A 87 -1.09 21.09 -32.06
CA PHE A 87 -1.02 22.56 -32.04
C PHE A 87 -1.07 23.08 -33.48
N PHE A 88 -2.19 23.73 -33.82
CA PHE A 88 -2.32 24.59 -35.01
C PHE A 88 -1.82 26.01 -34.70
#